data_AF-A0A957QDC6-F1
#
_entry.id   AF-A0A957QDC6-F1
#
_cell.length_a   1.000
_cell.length_b   1.000
_cell.length_c   1.000
_cell.angle_alpha   90.00
_cell.angle_beta   90.00
_cell.angle_gamma   90.00
#
_symmetry.space_group_name_H-M   'P 1'
#
loop_
_entity.id
_entity.type
_entity.pdbx_description
1 polymer ?
#
loop_
_entity_poly.entity_id
_entity_poly.type
_entity_poly.pdbx_seq_one_letter_code
_entity_poly.pdbx_strand_id
1 'polypeptide(L)'
;MSTQTSPNHQSPISNHLPPLAAALILAALHVYVTFLPRTPAPIPGPEDAESAWWGLWPVTYMPRWLVWLGAALVAALVVWGFRHVRAGKADEFVVPARWLWTAAALLFAAFWAFPIVHTRWGDAYILANAVGWPDPALRLTHSWQAPLDVFLHSRIWHWLSDPLGWQDAVPVYRLLSPLAGGLYLWIVVRLSLDKRIAPGWVTFGLLASLGLLQLFFGYIENYSFAAVGILAYLWMGLGVVRGDRPLWLTATVLAVTNATHPSTVIYAPSLLWLAYVDWRRRGHIVAALLAVAVPMILVAGGTIGLMEAGSHGIAALLETDRPGGGDGRWLVPLFATSTRWEHYTMFSWLHLRDLINQQLLVAPVILPALILGWIGTIWRRSHLDLDSGNGIERGLGGSSGFEQIS
;
A
#
# COMPACT_ATOMS: atom_id res chain seq x y z
N MET A 1 8.03 -1.91 -68.86
CA MET A 1 7.24 -2.65 -67.85
C MET A 1 8.23 -3.26 -66.85
N SER A 2 8.55 -2.55 -65.76
CA SER A 2 9.18 -3.18 -64.59
C SER A 2 8.33 -2.85 -63.38
N THR A 3 7.67 -3.88 -62.87
CA THR A 3 6.81 -3.83 -61.69
C THR A 3 7.69 -3.75 -60.45
N GLN A 4 7.83 -2.54 -59.90
CA GLN A 4 8.39 -2.31 -58.57
C GLN A 4 7.39 -2.84 -57.54
N THR A 5 7.58 -4.09 -57.13
CA THR A 5 6.87 -4.69 -56.00
C THR A 5 7.41 -4.05 -54.72
N SER A 6 6.64 -3.13 -54.15
CA SER A 6 6.89 -2.56 -52.83
C SER A 6 6.98 -3.69 -51.80
N PRO A 7 8.05 -3.77 -50.98
CA PRO A 7 8.12 -4.77 -49.92
C PRO A 7 6.99 -4.50 -48.95
N ASN A 8 6.10 -5.48 -48.85
CA ASN A 8 5.00 -5.53 -47.91
C ASN A 8 5.64 -5.58 -46.51
N HIS A 9 5.79 -4.42 -45.87
CA HIS A 9 6.30 -4.31 -44.51
C HIS A 9 5.23 -4.91 -43.60
N GLN A 10 5.29 -6.23 -43.42
CA GLN A 10 4.50 -6.92 -42.42
C GLN A 10 4.87 -6.31 -41.08
N SER A 11 3.92 -5.58 -40.50
CA SER A 11 4.03 -5.05 -39.17
C SER A 11 4.27 -6.21 -38.20
N PRO A 12 5.21 -6.11 -37.25
CA PRO A 12 5.42 -7.16 -36.26
C PRO A 12 4.21 -7.20 -35.32
N ILE A 13 3.25 -8.08 -35.63
CA ILE A 13 2.05 -8.35 -34.82
C ILE A 13 2.41 -9.20 -33.56
N SER A 14 3.68 -9.53 -33.35
CA SER A 14 4.21 -10.45 -32.34
C SER A 14 3.86 -10.28 -30.86
N ASN A 15 4.15 -9.10 -30.30
CA ASN A 15 4.66 -9.07 -28.91
C ASN A 15 3.70 -8.51 -27.86
N HIS A 16 2.38 -8.59 -28.10
CA HIS A 16 1.36 -8.01 -27.21
C HIS A 16 0.87 -8.95 -26.08
N LEU A 17 1.40 -10.17 -25.99
CA LEU A 17 0.94 -11.19 -25.05
C LEU A 17 1.24 -10.94 -23.55
N PRO A 18 2.37 -10.33 -23.11
CA PRO A 18 2.75 -10.39 -21.69
C PRO A 18 1.78 -9.67 -20.73
N PRO A 19 1.32 -8.43 -21.01
CA PRO A 19 0.42 -7.70 -20.10
C PRO A 19 -0.95 -8.37 -19.95
N LEU A 20 -1.50 -8.81 -21.08
CA LEU A 20 -2.78 -9.48 -21.12
C LEU A 20 -2.69 -10.85 -20.43
N ALA A 21 -1.61 -11.60 -20.65
CA ALA A 21 -1.37 -12.87 -19.98
C ALA A 21 -1.32 -12.71 -18.46
N ALA A 22 -0.63 -11.70 -17.93
CA ALA A 22 -0.58 -11.46 -16.48
C ALA A 22 -1.97 -11.16 -15.90
N ALA A 23 -2.76 -10.28 -16.55
CA ALA A 23 -4.12 -9.97 -16.13
C ALA A 23 -5.04 -11.21 -16.19
N LEU A 24 -4.92 -12.03 -17.24
CA LEU A 24 -5.67 -13.28 -17.40
C LEU A 24 -5.28 -14.32 -16.36
N ILE A 25 -4.00 -14.45 -16.00
CA ILE A 25 -3.53 -15.34 -14.93
C ILE A 25 -4.14 -14.93 -13.60
N LEU A 26 -4.14 -13.64 -13.28
CA LEU A 26 -4.73 -13.15 -12.04
C LEU A 26 -6.25 -13.36 -12.00
N ALA A 27 -6.95 -13.10 -13.10
CA ALA A 27 -8.37 -13.40 -13.21
C ALA A 27 -8.64 -14.91 -13.05
N ALA A 28 -7.83 -15.75 -13.70
CA ALA A 28 -7.92 -17.20 -13.58
C ALA A 28 -7.68 -17.69 -12.14
N LEU A 29 -6.75 -17.08 -11.40
CA LEU A 29 -6.52 -17.38 -9.99
C LEU A 29 -7.72 -17.02 -9.11
N HIS A 30 -8.34 -15.84 -9.32
CA HIS A 30 -9.57 -15.47 -8.60
C HIS A 30 -10.68 -16.49 -8.87
N VAL A 31 -10.86 -16.87 -10.13
CA VAL A 31 -11.86 -17.87 -10.54
C VAL A 31 -11.55 -19.22 -9.92
N TYR A 32 -10.30 -19.68 -9.98
CA TYR A 32 -9.85 -20.94 -9.38
C TYR A 32 -10.21 -21.02 -7.89
N VAL A 33 -9.94 -19.96 -7.12
CA VAL A 33 -10.24 -19.93 -5.69
C VAL A 33 -11.74 -20.06 -5.40
N THR A 34 -12.63 -19.59 -6.30
CA THR A 34 -14.08 -19.78 -6.14
C THR A 34 -14.58 -21.22 -6.31
N PHE A 35 -13.73 -22.13 -6.78
CA PHE A 35 -14.02 -23.56 -6.90
C PHE A 35 -13.38 -24.40 -5.79
N LEU A 36 -12.57 -23.80 -4.91
CA LEU A 36 -11.97 -24.49 -3.79
C LEU A 36 -13.04 -24.83 -2.73
N PRO A 37 -12.88 -25.96 -2.00
CA PRO A 37 -13.81 -26.33 -0.95
C PRO A 37 -13.82 -25.27 0.15
N ARG A 38 -15.02 -24.94 0.65
CA ARG A 38 -15.17 -23.99 1.75
C ARG A 38 -14.62 -24.60 3.03
N THR A 39 -13.94 -23.77 3.82
CA THR A 39 -13.51 -24.17 5.15
C THR A 39 -14.73 -24.31 6.08
N PRO A 40 -14.94 -25.49 6.68
CA PRO A 40 -16.09 -25.74 7.55
C PRO A 40 -15.94 -25.09 8.93
N ALA A 41 -14.71 -24.90 9.40
CA ALA A 41 -14.40 -24.34 10.71
C ALA A 41 -14.44 -22.79 10.70
N PRO A 42 -14.71 -22.16 11.86
CA PRO A 42 -14.58 -20.71 12.00
C PRO A 42 -13.16 -20.21 11.81
N ILE A 43 -12.16 -21.01 12.22
CA ILE A 43 -10.73 -20.75 12.07
C ILE A 43 -10.18 -21.80 11.10
N PRO A 44 -9.60 -21.39 9.96
CA PRO A 44 -9.07 -22.34 8.99
C PRO A 44 -7.82 -23.03 9.54
N GLY A 45 -7.75 -24.35 9.36
CA GLY A 45 -6.59 -25.17 9.63
C GLY A 45 -5.45 -24.88 8.63
N PRO A 46 -4.20 -25.18 8.95
CA PRO A 46 -3.05 -24.93 8.06
C PRO A 46 -3.15 -25.59 6.68
N GLU A 47 -3.83 -26.73 6.61
CA GLU A 47 -4.08 -27.53 5.40
C GLU A 47 -5.28 -27.05 4.57
N ASP A 48 -6.10 -26.15 5.11
CA ASP A 48 -7.27 -25.64 4.40
C ASP A 48 -6.87 -24.78 3.21
N ALA A 49 -7.69 -24.86 2.15
CA ALA A 49 -7.55 -24.01 0.98
C ALA A 49 -7.60 -22.51 1.33
N GLU A 50 -8.41 -22.14 2.32
CA GLU A 50 -8.48 -20.77 2.86
C GLU A 50 -7.13 -20.30 3.39
N SER A 51 -6.45 -21.12 4.20
CA SER A 51 -5.12 -20.81 4.73
C SER A 51 -4.05 -20.74 3.64
N ALA A 52 -4.21 -21.49 2.55
CA ALA A 52 -3.28 -21.42 1.42
C ALA A 52 -3.46 -20.17 0.55
N TRP A 53 -4.69 -19.67 0.43
CA TRP A 53 -5.07 -18.63 -0.53
C TRP A 53 -5.80 -17.45 0.12
N TRP A 54 -5.46 -17.14 1.38
CA TRP A 54 -6.18 -16.18 2.22
C TRP A 54 -6.30 -14.79 1.58
N GLY A 55 -5.31 -14.36 0.80
CA GLY A 55 -5.35 -13.06 0.12
C GLY A 55 -6.33 -12.98 -1.05
N LEU A 56 -6.65 -14.12 -1.66
CA LEU A 56 -7.67 -14.25 -2.72
C LEU A 56 -9.03 -14.70 -2.16
N TRP A 57 -9.04 -15.31 -0.98
CA TRP A 57 -10.24 -15.87 -0.36
C TRP A 57 -11.44 -14.92 -0.23
N PRO A 58 -11.30 -13.59 0.00
CA PRO A 58 -12.46 -12.68 0.02
C PRO A 58 -13.38 -12.80 -1.19
N VAL A 59 -12.85 -13.18 -2.37
CA VAL A 59 -13.64 -13.37 -3.59
C VAL A 59 -14.72 -14.44 -3.44
N THR A 60 -14.53 -15.41 -2.54
CA THR A 60 -15.46 -16.51 -2.28
C THR A 60 -16.71 -16.08 -1.53
N TYR A 61 -16.67 -14.93 -0.86
CA TYR A 61 -17.81 -14.37 -0.12
C TYR A 61 -18.81 -13.66 -1.05
N MET A 62 -18.40 -13.31 -2.26
CA MET A 62 -19.27 -12.63 -3.22
C MET A 62 -20.05 -13.62 -4.09
N PRO A 63 -21.30 -13.27 -4.49
CA PRO A 63 -21.98 -13.93 -5.58
C PRO A 63 -21.09 -13.99 -6.83
N ARG A 64 -21.01 -15.15 -7.47
CA ARG A 64 -20.13 -15.38 -8.64
C ARG A 64 -20.32 -14.35 -9.75
N TRP A 65 -21.55 -13.90 -9.99
CA TRP A 65 -21.83 -12.91 -11.03
C TRP A 65 -21.17 -11.55 -10.74
N LEU A 66 -21.04 -11.15 -9.46
CA LEU A 66 -20.34 -9.92 -9.07
C LEU A 66 -18.84 -10.05 -9.30
N VAL A 67 -18.27 -11.22 -9.01
CA VAL A 67 -16.85 -11.51 -9.29
C VAL A 67 -16.57 -11.37 -10.78
N TRP A 68 -17.40 -12.00 -11.63
CA TRP A 68 -17.26 -11.90 -13.09
C TRP A 68 -17.47 -10.49 -13.61
N LEU A 69 -18.44 -9.75 -13.07
CA LEU A 69 -18.67 -8.35 -13.40
C LEU A 69 -17.46 -7.49 -13.05
N GLY A 70 -16.90 -7.66 -11.84
CA GLY A 70 -15.70 -6.96 -11.39
C GLY A 70 -14.49 -7.27 -12.27
N ALA A 71 -14.26 -8.55 -12.59
CA ALA A 71 -13.20 -8.97 -13.49
C ALA A 71 -13.36 -8.37 -14.90
N ALA A 72 -14.58 -8.37 -15.45
CA ALA A 72 -14.88 -7.76 -16.74
C ALA A 72 -14.64 -6.23 -16.73
N LEU A 73 -15.03 -5.55 -15.66
CA LEU A 73 -14.80 -4.11 -15.49
C LEU A 73 -13.31 -3.78 -15.42
N VAL A 74 -12.54 -4.54 -14.64
CA VAL A 74 -11.08 -4.37 -14.54
C VAL A 74 -10.43 -4.61 -15.90
N ALA A 75 -10.78 -5.69 -16.60
CA ALA A 75 -10.27 -5.97 -17.93
C ALA A 75 -10.61 -4.84 -18.93
N ALA A 76 -11.86 -4.33 -18.90
CA ALA A 76 -12.28 -3.22 -19.74
C ALA A 76 -11.48 -1.94 -19.45
N LEU A 77 -11.23 -1.62 -18.17
CA LEU A 77 -10.41 -0.48 -17.75
C LEU A 77 -8.95 -0.61 -18.16
N VAL A 78 -8.37 -1.81 -18.06
CA VAL A 78 -7.00 -2.10 -18.53
C VAL A 78 -6.90 -1.90 -20.04
N VAL A 79 -7.84 -2.45 -20.81
CA VAL A 79 -7.88 -2.29 -22.28
C VAL A 79 -8.08 -0.82 -22.65
N TRP A 80 -9.02 -0.13 -21.99
CA TRP A 80 -9.29 1.29 -22.21
C TRP A 80 -8.06 2.15 -21.90
N GLY A 81 -7.42 1.94 -20.75
CA GLY A 81 -6.21 2.65 -20.33
C GLY A 81 -5.05 2.42 -21.29
N PHE A 82 -4.83 1.17 -21.71
CA PHE A 82 -3.80 0.84 -22.70
C PHE A 82 -4.03 1.56 -24.04
N ARG A 83 -5.27 1.63 -24.52
CA ARG A 83 -5.60 2.36 -25.76
C ARG A 83 -5.34 3.86 -25.63
N HIS A 84 -5.64 4.47 -24.49
CA HIS A 84 -5.43 5.91 -24.27
C HIS A 84 -3.95 6.26 -24.11
N VAL A 85 -3.19 5.44 -23.37
CA VAL A 85 -1.73 5.59 -23.24
C VAL A 85 -1.07 5.46 -24.60
N ARG A 86 -1.47 4.48 -25.42
CA ARG A 86 -0.94 4.29 -26.78
C ARG A 86 -1.26 5.47 -27.70
N ALA A 87 -2.44 6.05 -27.56
CA ALA A 87 -2.84 7.22 -28.35
C ALA A 87 -2.14 8.52 -27.92
N GLY A 88 -1.33 8.52 -26.84
CA GLY A 88 -0.75 9.73 -26.27
C GLY A 88 -1.77 10.65 -25.60
N LYS A 89 -2.99 10.16 -25.35
CA LYS A 89 -4.12 10.96 -24.84
C LYS A 89 -4.32 10.86 -23.33
N ALA A 90 -3.41 10.20 -22.62
CA ALA A 90 -3.52 10.05 -21.16
C ALA A 90 -3.54 11.41 -20.44
N ASP A 91 -2.84 12.41 -20.97
CA ASP A 91 -2.76 13.76 -20.41
C ASP A 91 -3.94 14.66 -20.80
N GLU A 92 -4.72 14.29 -21.82
CA GLU A 92 -5.91 15.04 -22.25
C GLU A 92 -7.07 14.87 -21.26
N PHE A 93 -7.11 13.74 -20.53
CA PHE A 93 -8.17 13.46 -19.57
C PHE A 93 -7.93 14.17 -18.24
N VAL A 94 -8.39 15.41 -18.16
CA VAL A 94 -8.39 16.19 -16.92
C VAL A 94 -9.68 15.92 -16.16
N VAL A 95 -9.58 15.26 -15.00
CA VAL A 95 -10.71 15.15 -14.07
C VAL A 95 -10.79 16.41 -13.22
N PRO A 96 -11.91 17.17 -13.27
CA PRO A 96 -12.10 18.31 -12.40
C PRO A 96 -11.98 17.93 -10.92
N ALA A 97 -11.31 18.76 -10.12
CA ALA A 97 -11.07 18.52 -8.70
C ALA A 97 -12.35 18.14 -7.91
N ARG A 98 -13.49 18.76 -8.25
CA ARG A 98 -14.79 18.47 -7.62
C ARG A 98 -15.17 16.98 -7.70
N TRP A 99 -14.86 16.30 -8.81
CA TRP A 99 -15.20 14.89 -8.97
C TRP A 99 -14.32 13.99 -8.10
N LEU A 100 -13.05 14.35 -7.87
CA LEU A 100 -12.19 13.63 -6.94
C LEU A 100 -12.71 13.77 -5.50
N TRP A 101 -13.13 14.97 -5.10
CA TRP A 101 -13.76 15.21 -3.80
C TRP A 101 -15.09 14.48 -3.66
N THR A 102 -15.94 14.49 -4.69
CA THR A 102 -17.20 13.72 -4.69
C THR A 102 -16.93 12.22 -4.55
N ALA A 103 -15.97 11.68 -5.31
CA ALA A 103 -15.60 10.27 -5.21
C ALA A 103 -15.05 9.92 -3.80
N ALA A 104 -14.19 10.77 -3.24
CA ALA A 104 -13.70 10.61 -1.87
C ALA A 104 -14.82 10.66 -0.83
N ALA A 105 -15.77 11.59 -0.96
CA ALA A 105 -16.91 11.71 -0.06
C ALA A 105 -17.83 10.50 -0.13
N LEU A 106 -18.10 9.98 -1.34
CA LEU A 106 -18.88 8.75 -1.54
C LEU A 106 -18.18 7.54 -0.93
N LEU A 107 -16.86 7.41 -1.13
CA LEU A 107 -16.09 6.31 -0.55
C LEU A 107 -16.00 6.41 0.97
N PHE A 108 -15.85 7.62 1.53
CA PHE A 108 -15.93 7.85 2.96
C PHE A 108 -17.31 7.46 3.53
N ALA A 109 -18.40 7.83 2.85
CA ALA A 109 -19.74 7.39 3.24
C ALA A 109 -19.89 5.86 3.16
N ALA A 110 -19.26 5.22 2.17
CA ALA A 110 -19.25 3.76 2.03
C ALA A 110 -18.54 3.06 3.20
N PHE A 111 -17.46 3.63 3.75
CA PHE A 111 -16.78 3.08 4.94
C PHE A 111 -17.71 2.91 6.14
N TRP A 112 -18.66 3.83 6.31
CA TRP A 112 -19.68 3.75 7.36
C TRP A 112 -20.84 2.83 6.99
N ALA A 113 -21.26 2.84 5.73
CA ALA A 113 -22.45 2.12 5.27
C ALA A 113 -22.22 0.60 5.14
N PHE A 114 -20.98 0.17 4.87
CA PHE A 114 -20.65 -1.21 4.55
C PHE A 114 -19.50 -1.75 5.43
N PRO A 115 -19.64 -1.75 6.77
CA PRO A 115 -18.56 -2.20 7.64
C PRO A 115 -18.28 -3.69 7.44
N ILE A 116 -17.00 -4.05 7.47
CA ILE A 116 -16.57 -5.45 7.53
C ILE A 116 -16.95 -6.00 8.90
N VAL A 117 -17.67 -7.11 8.90
CA VAL A 117 -18.25 -7.69 10.13
C VAL A 117 -17.54 -8.94 10.63
N HIS A 118 -16.67 -9.55 9.81
CA HIS A 118 -15.99 -10.78 10.20
C HIS A 118 -14.70 -10.50 10.97
N THR A 119 -14.38 -11.39 11.91
CA THR A 119 -13.15 -11.39 12.72
C THR A 119 -12.19 -12.51 12.34
N ARG A 120 -12.39 -13.09 11.14
CA ARG A 120 -11.72 -14.32 10.68
C ARG A 120 -10.23 -14.19 10.37
N TRP A 121 -9.72 -12.99 10.14
CA TRP A 121 -8.32 -12.80 9.75
C TRP A 121 -7.58 -11.98 10.81
N GLY A 122 -6.27 -12.17 10.86
CA GLY A 122 -5.39 -11.46 11.76
C GLY A 122 -5.81 -11.57 13.23
N ASP A 123 -5.62 -10.47 13.96
CA ASP A 123 -5.86 -10.41 15.39
C ASP A 123 -7.23 -9.82 15.74
N ALA A 124 -8.10 -9.62 14.74
CA ALA A 124 -9.41 -8.96 14.88
C ALA A 124 -10.25 -9.52 16.02
N TYR A 125 -10.35 -10.84 16.15
CA TYR A 125 -11.09 -11.47 17.25
C TYR A 125 -10.47 -11.16 18.62
N ILE A 126 -9.14 -11.26 18.73
CA ILE A 126 -8.42 -11.03 19.99
C ILE A 126 -8.56 -9.56 20.39
N LEU A 127 -8.35 -8.63 19.46
CA LEU A 127 -8.44 -7.19 19.72
C LEU A 127 -9.84 -6.76 20.16
N ALA A 128 -10.89 -7.22 19.47
CA ALA A 128 -12.27 -6.86 19.81
C ALA A 128 -12.64 -7.24 21.25
N ASN A 129 -12.21 -8.43 21.68
CA ASN A 129 -12.48 -8.95 23.02
C ASN A 129 -11.53 -8.39 24.08
N ALA A 130 -10.24 -8.26 23.78
CA ALA A 130 -9.24 -7.84 24.75
C ALA A 130 -9.35 -6.34 25.08
N VAL A 131 -9.66 -5.49 24.09
CA VAL A 131 -9.97 -4.07 24.33
C VAL A 131 -11.31 -3.94 25.05
N GLY A 132 -12.27 -4.79 24.71
CA GLY A 132 -13.61 -4.83 25.30
C GLY A 132 -13.67 -5.37 26.74
N TRP A 133 -12.57 -5.89 27.27
CA TRP A 133 -12.61 -6.72 28.48
C TRP A 133 -13.10 -5.93 29.71
N PRO A 134 -14.04 -6.48 30.51
CA PRO A 134 -14.64 -5.76 31.63
C PRO A 134 -13.63 -5.37 32.72
N ASP A 135 -12.74 -6.30 33.09
CA ASP A 135 -11.71 -6.07 34.11
C ASP A 135 -10.61 -5.15 33.55
N PRO A 136 -10.42 -3.93 34.09
CA PRO A 136 -9.38 -3.01 33.64
C PRO A 136 -7.96 -3.58 33.76
N ALA A 137 -7.70 -4.51 34.67
CA ALA A 137 -6.40 -5.13 34.85
C ALA A 137 -6.05 -6.13 33.74
N LEU A 138 -7.06 -6.71 33.09
CA LEU A 138 -6.90 -7.68 32.00
C LEU A 138 -7.19 -7.07 30.62
N ARG A 139 -7.70 -5.83 30.58
CA ARG A 139 -8.03 -5.13 29.34
C ARG A 139 -6.76 -4.72 28.60
N LEU A 140 -6.73 -5.01 27.30
CA LEU A 140 -5.68 -4.52 26.42
C LEU A 140 -5.78 -3.00 26.25
N THR A 141 -4.94 -2.28 27.00
CA THR A 141 -4.86 -0.82 26.99
C THR A 141 -3.50 -0.31 26.50
N HIS A 142 -2.45 -1.09 26.74
CA HIS A 142 -1.08 -0.78 26.33
C HIS A 142 -0.53 -1.98 25.56
N SER A 143 0.14 -1.72 24.43
CA SER A 143 0.79 -2.76 23.64
C SER A 143 1.95 -2.17 22.86
N TRP A 144 3.14 -2.76 22.98
CA TRP A 144 4.30 -2.32 22.20
C TRP A 144 4.17 -2.56 20.70
N GLN A 145 3.22 -3.37 20.25
CA GLN A 145 2.98 -3.60 18.82
C GLN A 145 2.25 -2.43 18.15
N ALA A 146 1.43 -1.70 18.91
CA ALA A 146 0.71 -0.53 18.41
C ALA A 146 0.37 0.44 19.56
N PRO A 147 1.37 1.11 20.18
CA PRO A 147 1.22 1.78 21.47
C PRO A 147 0.10 2.82 21.51
N LEU A 148 0.16 3.79 20.60
CA LEU A 148 -0.80 4.89 20.57
C LEU A 148 -2.14 4.44 20.01
N ASP A 149 -2.15 3.49 19.08
CA ASP A 149 -3.36 3.02 18.41
C ASP A 149 -4.24 2.22 19.38
N VAL A 150 -3.68 1.21 20.05
CA VAL A 150 -4.39 0.41 21.06
C VAL A 150 -4.84 1.28 22.22
N PHE A 151 -3.98 2.20 22.69
CA PHE A 151 -4.35 3.13 23.74
C PHE A 151 -5.57 3.99 23.36
N LEU A 152 -5.58 4.55 22.14
CA LEU A 152 -6.69 5.35 21.63
C LEU A 152 -7.99 4.54 21.58
N HIS A 153 -7.95 3.32 21.03
CA HIS A 153 -9.11 2.43 20.97
C HIS A 153 -9.63 2.09 22.37
N SER A 154 -8.75 1.73 23.31
CA SER A 154 -9.13 1.41 24.70
C SER A 154 -9.72 2.62 25.45
N ARG A 155 -9.20 3.83 25.23
CA ARG A 155 -9.75 5.05 25.83
C ARG A 155 -11.14 5.38 25.32
N ILE A 156 -11.36 5.27 24.01
CA ILE A 156 -12.68 5.50 23.41
C ILE A 156 -13.67 4.42 23.83
N TRP A 157 -13.24 3.16 23.89
CA TRP A 157 -14.01 2.08 24.48
C TRP A 157 -14.46 2.42 25.89
N HIS A 158 -13.53 2.81 26.76
CA HIS A 158 -13.83 3.12 28.15
C HIS A 158 -14.83 4.27 28.32
N TRP A 159 -14.78 5.29 27.46
CA TRP A 159 -15.69 6.43 27.55
C TRP A 159 -17.09 6.16 26.98
N LEU A 160 -17.21 5.28 25.98
CA LEU A 160 -18.44 5.12 25.20
C LEU A 160 -19.17 3.80 25.44
N SER A 161 -18.51 2.76 25.94
CA SER A 161 -19.10 1.42 26.09
C SER A 161 -20.31 1.41 27.00
N ASP A 162 -20.15 1.85 28.25
CA ASP A 162 -21.24 1.91 29.24
C ASP A 162 -22.42 2.79 28.80
N PRO A 163 -22.23 4.07 28.40
CA PRO A 163 -23.36 4.93 28.03
C PRO A 163 -24.10 4.48 26.77
N LEU A 164 -23.45 3.73 25.88
CA LEU A 164 -24.05 3.23 24.64
C LEU A 164 -24.42 1.74 24.69
N GLY A 165 -24.18 1.06 25.81
CA GLY A 165 -24.51 -0.35 26.02
C GLY A 165 -23.73 -1.32 25.12
N TRP A 166 -22.51 -0.97 24.73
CA TRP A 166 -21.68 -1.83 23.88
C TRP A 166 -21.15 -3.05 24.64
N GLN A 167 -21.08 -4.19 23.96
CA GLN A 167 -20.67 -5.48 24.56
C GLN A 167 -19.23 -5.88 24.21
N ASP A 168 -18.69 -5.36 23.09
CA ASP A 168 -17.33 -5.60 22.62
C ASP A 168 -16.77 -4.33 21.96
N ALA A 169 -15.46 -4.29 21.69
CA ALA A 169 -14.84 -3.09 21.12
C ALA A 169 -15.12 -2.88 19.62
N VAL A 170 -15.93 -3.72 18.96
CA VAL A 170 -16.22 -3.60 17.52
C VAL A 170 -16.76 -2.22 17.13
N PRO A 171 -17.69 -1.59 17.88
CA PRO A 171 -18.18 -0.25 17.55
C PRO A 171 -17.08 0.83 17.55
N VAL A 172 -16.03 0.67 18.36
CA VAL A 172 -14.89 1.61 18.38
C VAL A 172 -14.13 1.54 17.07
N TYR A 173 -13.83 0.35 16.56
CA TYR A 173 -13.18 0.18 15.26
C TYR A 173 -14.07 0.67 14.11
N ARG A 174 -15.38 0.42 14.18
CA ARG A 174 -16.36 0.98 13.23
C ARG A 174 -16.49 2.49 13.29
N LEU A 175 -16.04 3.13 14.36
CA LEU A 175 -15.95 4.58 14.46
C LEU A 175 -14.61 5.10 13.93
N LEU A 176 -13.51 4.56 14.46
CA LEU A 176 -12.17 5.10 14.24
C LEU A 176 -11.60 4.77 12.86
N SER A 177 -11.80 3.55 12.36
CA SER A 177 -11.24 3.14 11.07
C SER A 177 -11.82 3.95 9.90
N PRO A 178 -13.14 4.22 9.80
CA PRO A 178 -13.65 5.14 8.78
C PRO A 178 -13.08 6.55 8.90
N LEU A 179 -12.94 7.09 10.12
CA LEU A 179 -12.33 8.42 10.33
C LEU A 179 -10.88 8.47 9.83
N ALA A 180 -10.09 7.43 10.11
CA ALA A 180 -8.76 7.27 9.53
C ALA A 180 -8.83 7.22 7.99
N GLY A 181 -9.81 6.49 7.43
CA GLY A 181 -10.07 6.46 6.00
C GLY A 181 -10.41 7.82 5.40
N GLY A 182 -11.18 8.66 6.09
CA GLY A 182 -11.47 10.03 5.68
C GLY A 182 -10.20 10.88 5.59
N LEU A 183 -9.31 10.76 6.58
CA LEU A 183 -8.01 11.43 6.57
C LEU A 183 -7.10 10.88 5.46
N TYR A 184 -7.08 9.57 5.25
CA TYR A 184 -6.38 8.93 4.13
C TYR A 184 -6.85 9.50 2.78
N LEU A 185 -8.16 9.52 2.53
CA LEU A 185 -8.74 10.00 1.28
C LEU A 185 -8.49 11.49 1.06
N TRP A 186 -8.50 12.29 2.12
CA TRP A 186 -8.09 13.69 2.04
C TRP A 186 -6.66 13.80 1.49
N ILE A 187 -5.69 13.03 2.02
CA ILE A 187 -4.30 13.03 1.52
C ILE A 187 -4.25 12.53 0.06
N VAL A 188 -4.99 11.47 -0.27
CA VAL A 188 -5.07 10.94 -1.65
C VAL A 188 -5.56 12.02 -2.62
N VAL A 189 -6.62 12.76 -2.29
CA VAL A 189 -7.09 13.86 -3.14
C VAL A 189 -6.02 14.95 -3.25
N ARG A 190 -5.34 15.33 -2.15
CA ARG A 190 -4.26 16.33 -2.19
C ARG A 190 -3.09 15.89 -3.09
N LEU A 191 -2.70 14.62 -3.04
CA LEU A 191 -1.70 14.04 -3.96
C LEU A 191 -2.20 14.02 -5.40
N SER A 192 -3.46 13.70 -5.62
CA SER A 192 -4.08 13.64 -6.94
C SER A 192 -4.21 15.00 -7.62
N LEU A 193 -4.30 16.08 -6.84
CA LEU A 193 -4.28 17.44 -7.37
C LEU A 193 -2.87 17.90 -7.78
N ASP A 194 -1.82 17.17 -7.38
CA ASP A 194 -0.45 17.49 -7.73
C ASP A 194 -0.06 16.88 -9.09
N LYS A 195 -0.26 17.68 -10.14
CA LYS A 195 0.03 17.30 -11.54
C LYS A 195 1.51 16.95 -11.80
N ARG A 196 2.43 17.25 -10.88
CA ARG A 196 3.86 16.94 -11.00
C ARG A 196 4.16 15.45 -10.78
N ILE A 197 3.20 14.68 -10.23
CA ILE A 197 3.37 13.25 -9.94
C ILE A 197 2.88 12.42 -11.13
N ALA A 198 1.59 12.52 -11.42
CA ALA A 198 0.88 11.81 -12.47
C ALA A 198 -0.46 12.52 -12.73
N PRO A 199 -1.20 12.17 -13.81
CA PRO A 199 -2.58 12.63 -13.97
C PRO A 199 -3.41 12.29 -12.72
N GLY A 200 -4.17 13.25 -12.22
CA GLY A 200 -4.80 13.14 -10.90
C GLY A 200 -5.74 11.94 -10.74
N TRP A 201 -6.43 11.55 -11.81
CA TRP A 201 -7.29 10.37 -11.81
C TRP A 201 -6.50 9.05 -11.69
N VAL A 202 -5.26 9.00 -12.19
CA VAL A 202 -4.37 7.84 -12.04
C VAL A 202 -3.93 7.73 -10.59
N THR A 203 -3.42 8.83 -10.01
CA THR A 203 -3.01 8.87 -8.61
C THR A 203 -4.16 8.48 -7.69
N PHE A 204 -5.34 9.08 -7.90
CA PHE A 204 -6.54 8.77 -7.13
C PHE A 204 -6.95 7.31 -7.32
N GLY A 205 -7.08 6.86 -8.57
CA GLY A 205 -7.52 5.51 -8.89
C GLY A 205 -6.61 4.44 -8.32
N LEU A 206 -5.29 4.61 -8.39
CA LEU A 206 -4.33 3.67 -7.79
C LEU A 206 -4.49 3.66 -6.26
N LEU A 207 -4.36 4.80 -5.59
CA LEU A 207 -4.38 4.83 -4.12
C LEU A 207 -5.76 4.46 -3.53
N ALA A 208 -6.85 4.87 -4.18
CA ALA A 208 -8.22 4.54 -3.79
C ALA A 208 -8.70 3.18 -4.34
N SER A 209 -7.82 2.34 -4.88
CA SER A 209 -8.11 0.93 -5.19
C SER A 209 -7.16 -0.06 -4.51
N LEU A 210 -6.29 0.43 -3.61
CA LEU A 210 -5.53 -0.43 -2.72
C LEU A 210 -6.49 -1.25 -1.85
N GLY A 211 -6.22 -2.54 -1.71
CA GLY A 211 -6.95 -3.41 -0.80
C GLY A 211 -6.81 -3.00 0.67
N LEU A 212 -5.81 -2.17 1.01
CA LEU A 212 -5.72 -1.54 2.33
C LEU A 212 -6.97 -0.72 2.69
N LEU A 213 -7.77 -0.28 1.70
CA LEU A 213 -9.02 0.41 1.96
C LEU A 213 -9.97 -0.41 2.83
N GLN A 214 -9.85 -1.74 2.81
CA GLN A 214 -10.60 -2.65 3.69
C GLN A 214 -10.43 -2.29 5.17
N LEU A 215 -9.25 -1.82 5.58
CA LEU A 215 -8.99 -1.35 6.94
C LEU A 215 -10.01 -0.29 7.36
N PHE A 216 -10.35 0.63 6.44
CA PHE A 216 -11.22 1.76 6.72
C PHE A 216 -12.71 1.41 6.79
N PHE A 217 -13.13 0.22 6.33
CA PHE A 217 -14.51 -0.27 6.50
C PHE A 217 -14.75 -0.84 7.90
N GLY A 218 -14.21 -0.22 8.94
CA GLY A 218 -14.40 -0.68 10.32
C GLY A 218 -13.73 -2.02 10.65
N TYR A 219 -12.76 -2.46 9.83
CA TYR A 219 -12.03 -3.70 10.10
C TYR A 219 -11.19 -3.54 11.37
N ILE A 220 -11.13 -4.60 12.17
CA ILE A 220 -10.61 -4.58 13.53
C ILE A 220 -9.13 -4.93 13.46
N GLU A 221 -8.31 -3.92 13.22
CA GLU A 221 -6.86 -4.04 13.15
C GLU A 221 -6.20 -2.74 13.59
N ASN A 222 -4.96 -2.83 14.07
CA ASN A 222 -4.22 -1.66 14.55
C ASN A 222 -3.38 -0.97 13.44
N TYR A 223 -3.83 -1.06 12.19
CA TYR A 223 -3.10 -0.52 11.02
C TYR A 223 -3.77 0.71 10.38
N SER A 224 -5.00 1.05 10.76
CA SER A 224 -5.77 2.13 10.11
C SER A 224 -5.06 3.49 10.18
N PHE A 225 -4.64 3.92 11.38
CA PHE A 225 -3.90 5.17 11.54
C PHE A 225 -2.46 5.08 11.04
N ALA A 226 -1.83 3.92 11.13
CA ALA A 226 -0.49 3.71 10.57
C ALA A 226 -0.50 3.89 9.04
N ALA A 227 -1.50 3.36 8.33
CA ALA A 227 -1.65 3.53 6.88
C ALA A 227 -1.80 5.01 6.49
N VAL A 228 -2.57 5.78 7.27
CA VAL A 228 -2.69 7.23 7.12
C VAL A 228 -1.33 7.90 7.33
N GLY A 229 -0.65 7.56 8.42
CA GLY A 229 0.64 8.13 8.80
C GLY A 229 1.72 7.88 7.74
N ILE A 230 1.78 6.67 7.18
CA ILE A 230 2.67 6.33 6.07
C ILE A 230 2.39 7.22 4.85
N LEU A 231 1.13 7.34 4.42
CA LEU A 231 0.81 8.15 3.25
C LEU A 231 1.08 9.64 3.52
N ALA A 232 0.78 10.13 4.72
CA ALA A 232 1.10 11.49 5.15
C ALA A 232 2.61 11.73 5.11
N TYR A 233 3.42 10.81 5.65
CA TYR A 233 4.86 10.89 5.64
C TYR A 233 5.41 10.97 4.21
N LEU A 234 4.96 10.09 3.31
CA LEU A 234 5.38 10.08 1.91
C LEU A 234 5.00 11.39 1.20
N TRP A 235 3.77 11.87 1.41
CA TRP A 235 3.31 13.15 0.88
C TRP A 235 4.16 14.32 1.39
N MET A 236 4.44 14.38 2.69
CA MET A 236 5.23 15.43 3.31
C MET A 236 6.70 15.37 2.85
N GLY A 237 7.27 14.17 2.75
CA GLY A 237 8.62 13.92 2.23
C GLY A 237 8.80 14.40 0.80
N LEU A 238 7.81 14.19 -0.07
CA LEU A 238 7.82 14.75 -1.42
C LEU A 238 7.88 16.29 -1.41
N GLY A 239 7.19 16.93 -0.47
CA GLY A 239 7.30 18.38 -0.28
C GLY A 239 8.68 18.81 0.23
N VAL A 240 9.32 18.01 1.10
CA VAL A 240 10.71 18.28 1.54
C VAL A 240 11.68 18.17 0.36
N VAL A 241 11.54 17.17 -0.51
CA VAL A 241 12.37 17.04 -1.73
C VAL A 241 12.23 18.25 -2.65
N ARG A 242 11.05 18.87 -2.69
CA ARG A 242 10.77 20.06 -3.51
C ARG A 242 11.14 21.38 -2.83
N GLY A 243 11.37 21.38 -1.52
CA GLY A 243 11.58 22.60 -0.74
C GLY A 243 10.29 23.30 -0.30
N ASP A 244 9.14 22.70 -0.56
CA ASP A 244 7.83 23.24 -0.23
C ASP A 244 7.45 22.99 1.25
N ARG A 245 8.18 22.10 1.94
CA ARG A 245 7.86 21.68 3.31
C ARG A 245 9.10 21.54 4.19
N PRO A 246 8.98 21.81 5.50
CA PRO A 246 10.09 21.64 6.43
C PRO A 246 10.29 20.16 6.80
N LEU A 247 11.56 19.78 6.99
CA LEU A 247 11.96 18.44 7.40
C LEU A 247 11.38 18.04 8.76
N TRP A 248 11.35 18.95 9.74
CA TRP A 248 10.89 18.65 11.10
C TRP A 248 9.44 18.18 11.15
N LEU A 249 8.58 18.76 10.30
CA LEU A 249 7.17 18.36 10.23
C LEU A 249 7.03 16.96 9.64
N THR A 250 7.82 16.64 8.61
CA THR A 250 7.86 15.30 8.02
C THR A 250 8.39 14.26 9.01
N ALA A 251 9.43 14.60 9.77
CA ALA A 251 9.97 13.77 10.84
C ALA A 251 8.94 13.54 11.96
N THR A 252 8.18 14.59 12.33
CA THR A 252 7.09 14.50 13.33
C THR A 252 6.01 13.53 12.86
N VAL A 253 5.58 13.61 11.61
CA VAL A 253 4.60 12.67 11.04
C VAL A 253 5.11 11.23 11.12
N LEU A 254 6.36 10.95 10.73
CA LEU A 254 6.89 9.59 10.86
C LEU A 254 7.03 9.15 12.32
N ALA A 255 7.43 10.05 13.22
CA ALA A 255 7.59 9.75 14.64
C ALA A 255 6.24 9.34 15.26
N VAL A 256 5.16 10.09 14.99
CA VAL A 256 3.80 9.73 15.42
C VAL A 256 3.35 8.44 14.75
N THR A 257 3.67 8.23 13.47
CA THR A 257 3.35 6.97 12.78
C THR A 257 4.04 5.78 13.45
N ASN A 258 5.30 5.90 13.85
CA ASN A 258 6.02 4.86 14.61
C ASN A 258 5.36 4.61 15.97
N ALA A 259 4.85 5.65 16.64
CA ALA A 259 4.11 5.50 17.88
C ALA A 259 2.74 4.83 17.70
N THR A 260 2.09 4.99 16.54
CA THR A 260 0.89 4.23 16.21
C THR A 260 1.21 2.77 15.91
N HIS A 261 2.31 2.50 15.19
CA HIS A 261 2.71 1.14 14.83
C HIS A 261 4.22 1.05 14.56
N PRO A 262 5.04 0.43 15.44
CA PRO A 262 6.50 0.47 15.32
C PRO A 262 7.09 -0.18 14.09
N SER A 263 6.37 -1.06 13.38
CA SER A 263 6.84 -1.62 12.10
C SER A 263 7.12 -0.55 11.04
N THR A 264 6.57 0.66 11.18
CA THR A 264 6.87 1.78 10.27
C THR A 264 8.27 2.36 10.45
N VAL A 265 9.05 1.89 11.44
CA VAL A 265 10.47 2.23 11.58
C VAL A 265 11.29 1.86 10.34
N ILE A 266 10.78 0.95 9.49
CA ILE A 266 11.37 0.61 8.20
C ILE A 266 11.55 1.82 7.27
N TYR A 267 10.82 2.93 7.50
CA TYR A 267 10.97 4.20 6.78
C TYR A 267 12.06 5.13 7.35
N ALA A 268 12.80 4.72 8.39
CA ALA A 268 13.90 5.51 8.92
C ALA A 268 14.99 5.83 7.87
N PRO A 269 15.42 4.89 7.00
CA PRO A 269 16.39 5.19 5.96
C PRO A 269 15.93 6.30 4.99
N SER A 270 14.65 6.34 4.62
CA SER A 270 14.13 7.42 3.77
C SER A 270 14.11 8.76 4.49
N LEU A 271 13.90 8.80 5.82
CA LEU A 271 13.99 10.05 6.58
C LEU A 271 15.44 10.56 6.67
N LEU A 272 16.41 9.67 6.84
CA LEU A 272 17.83 10.02 6.80
C LEU A 272 18.23 10.59 5.43
N TRP A 273 17.70 10.00 4.35
CA TRP A 273 17.88 10.54 3.02
C TRP A 273 17.25 11.94 2.85
N LEU A 274 16.05 12.17 3.39
CA LEU A 274 15.44 13.51 3.39
C LEU A 274 16.26 14.54 4.19
N ALA A 275 16.89 14.12 5.29
CA ALA A 275 17.80 14.96 6.05
C ALA A 275 19.06 15.32 5.25
N TYR A 276 19.61 14.35 4.51
CA TYR A 276 20.70 14.60 3.57
C TYR A 276 20.29 15.60 2.48
N VAL A 277 19.11 15.44 1.86
CA VAL A 277 18.59 16.37 0.85
C VAL A 277 18.42 17.79 1.40
N ASP A 278 17.81 17.93 2.59
CA ASP A 278 17.63 19.24 3.23
C ASP A 278 18.96 19.89 3.62
N TRP A 279 19.92 19.10 4.14
CA TRP A 279 21.28 19.56 4.40
C TRP A 279 21.97 20.06 3.14
N ARG A 280 21.96 19.29 2.05
CA ARG A 280 22.59 19.69 0.78
C ARG A 280 21.99 20.97 0.20
N ARG A 281 20.70 21.21 0.46
CA ARG A 281 20.01 22.43 0.01
C ARG A 281 20.32 23.65 0.87
N ARG A 282 20.35 23.50 2.20
CA ARG A 282 20.49 24.62 3.15
C ARG A 282 21.93 24.88 3.60
N GLY A 283 22.83 23.91 3.45
CA GLY A 283 24.22 24.01 3.93
C GLY A 283 24.42 23.78 5.43
N HIS A 284 23.36 23.47 6.20
CA HIS A 284 23.41 23.36 7.66
C HIS A 284 23.10 21.95 8.17
N ILE A 285 24.13 21.11 8.35
CA ILE A 285 23.95 19.70 8.79
C ILE A 285 23.32 19.59 10.18
N VAL A 286 23.75 20.42 11.14
CA VAL A 286 23.23 20.39 12.51
C VAL A 286 21.73 20.69 12.54
N ALA A 287 21.28 21.66 11.74
CA ALA A 287 19.85 21.98 11.66
C ALA A 287 19.03 20.82 11.09
N ALA A 288 19.54 20.12 10.06
CA ALA A 288 18.89 18.95 9.50
C ALA A 288 18.82 17.78 10.50
N LEU A 289 19.90 17.54 11.25
CA LEU A 289 19.95 16.52 12.30
C LEU A 289 18.97 16.83 13.43
N LEU A 290 18.93 18.09 13.92
CA LEU A 290 17.97 18.51 14.96
C LEU A 290 16.52 18.41 14.49
N ALA A 291 16.25 18.76 13.22
CA ALA A 291 14.92 18.63 12.63
C ALA A 291 14.42 17.17 12.60
N VAL A 292 15.32 16.18 12.54
CA VAL A 292 14.95 14.76 12.65
C VAL A 292 14.91 14.30 14.11
N ALA A 293 15.97 14.58 14.87
CA ALA A 293 16.18 14.03 16.20
C ALA A 293 15.14 14.52 17.20
N VAL A 294 14.81 15.82 17.20
CA VAL A 294 13.91 16.41 18.20
C VAL A 294 12.50 15.78 18.13
N PRO A 295 11.81 15.72 16.97
CA PRO A 295 10.51 15.07 16.90
C PRO A 295 10.55 13.58 17.28
N MET A 296 11.59 12.86 16.84
CA MET A 296 11.74 11.43 17.14
C MET A 296 11.89 11.18 18.64
N ILE A 297 12.77 11.93 19.30
CA ILE A 297 13.01 11.81 20.76
C ILE A 297 11.75 12.20 21.53
N LEU A 298 11.08 13.29 21.17
CA LEU A 298 9.89 13.76 21.88
C LEU A 298 8.75 12.75 21.80
N VAL A 299 8.46 12.22 20.61
CA VAL A 299 7.37 11.25 20.43
C VAL A 299 7.75 9.89 21.02
N ALA A 300 8.99 9.42 20.83
CA ALA A 300 9.44 8.17 21.44
C ALA A 300 9.43 8.25 22.97
N GLY A 301 9.93 9.35 23.55
CA GLY A 301 9.90 9.60 24.99
C GLY A 301 8.49 9.68 25.55
N GLY A 302 7.57 10.36 24.85
CA GLY A 302 6.16 10.40 25.21
C GLY A 302 5.49 9.02 25.15
N THR A 303 5.83 8.22 24.13
CA THR A 303 5.34 6.84 23.99
C THR A 303 5.87 5.95 25.11
N ILE A 304 7.16 6.02 25.42
CA ILE A 304 7.76 5.29 26.55
C ILE A 304 7.08 5.71 27.85
N GLY A 305 6.93 7.01 28.11
CA GLY A 305 6.26 7.51 29.31
C GLY A 305 4.82 7.02 29.45
N LEU A 306 4.07 6.96 28.33
CA LEU A 306 2.73 6.37 28.29
C LEU A 306 2.74 4.89 28.67
N MET A 307 3.67 4.12 28.09
CA MET A 307 3.79 2.68 28.34
C MET A 307 4.22 2.37 29.78
N GLU A 308 5.16 3.14 30.34
CA GLU A 308 5.58 3.06 31.75
C GLU A 308 4.41 3.36 32.70
N ALA A 309 3.62 4.40 32.42
CA ALA A 309 2.43 4.72 33.21
C ALA A 309 1.37 3.60 33.20
N GLY A 310 1.39 2.74 32.18
CA GLY A 310 0.55 1.56 32.05
C GLY A 310 1.14 0.27 32.63
N SER A 311 2.29 0.32 33.29
CA SER A 311 3.05 -0.88 33.72
C SER A 311 3.49 -1.80 32.58
N HIS A 312 3.51 -1.29 31.35
CA HIS A 312 4.01 -1.98 30.15
C HIS A 312 5.29 -1.29 29.67
N GLY A 313 6.18 -0.92 30.59
CA GLY A 313 7.40 -0.15 30.31
C GLY A 313 8.46 -0.88 29.48
N ILE A 314 9.70 -0.37 29.51
CA ILE A 314 10.83 -1.00 28.81
C ILE A 314 11.10 -2.42 29.34
N ALA A 315 10.90 -2.66 30.64
CA ALA A 315 11.04 -4.00 31.21
C ALA A 315 10.05 -4.98 30.56
N ALA A 316 8.78 -4.60 30.44
CA ALA A 316 7.76 -5.42 29.78
C ALA A 316 8.10 -5.66 28.30
N LEU A 317 8.60 -4.64 27.57
CA LEU A 317 9.05 -4.77 26.19
C LEU A 317 10.15 -5.85 26.02
N LEU A 318 11.01 -6.02 27.01
CA LEU A 318 12.09 -7.01 26.95
C LEU A 318 11.64 -8.41 27.44
N GLU A 319 10.47 -8.49 28.07
CA GLU A 319 9.96 -9.69 28.72
C GLU A 319 8.61 -10.13 28.12
N THR A 320 7.49 -9.66 28.68
CA THR A 320 6.13 -10.13 28.37
C THR A 320 5.57 -9.62 27.05
N ASP A 321 5.99 -8.42 26.63
CA ASP A 321 5.47 -7.70 25.47
C ASP A 321 6.45 -7.70 24.30
N ARG A 322 7.51 -8.51 24.40
CA ARG A 322 8.55 -8.55 23.38
C ARG A 322 7.96 -8.89 22.00
N PRO A 323 8.36 -8.16 20.95
CA PRO A 323 7.99 -8.51 19.59
C PRO A 323 8.42 -9.94 19.20
N GLY A 324 7.74 -10.51 18.21
CA GLY A 324 8.11 -11.82 17.68
C GLY A 324 7.22 -12.99 18.14
N GLY A 325 5.97 -12.74 18.51
CA GLY A 325 5.02 -13.80 18.84
C GLY A 325 5.44 -14.65 20.05
N GLY A 326 5.00 -15.91 20.07
CA GLY A 326 5.13 -16.78 21.24
C GLY A 326 6.55 -17.24 21.60
N ASP A 327 7.53 -17.11 20.70
CA ASP A 327 8.95 -17.37 20.99
C ASP A 327 9.79 -16.09 21.19
N GLY A 328 9.22 -14.92 20.92
CA GLY A 328 9.89 -13.63 21.04
C GLY A 328 10.99 -13.40 20.00
N ARG A 329 10.94 -14.09 18.86
CA ARG A 329 11.90 -13.91 17.76
C ARG A 329 11.43 -12.83 16.81
N TRP A 330 12.21 -11.76 16.73
CA TRP A 330 11.85 -10.58 15.95
C TRP A 330 11.87 -10.82 14.43
N LEU A 331 12.63 -11.80 13.98
CA LEU A 331 12.84 -12.09 12.57
C LEU A 331 12.41 -13.52 12.27
N VAL A 332 11.78 -13.68 11.11
CA VAL A 332 11.51 -15.00 10.52
C VAL A 332 12.85 -15.72 10.31
N PRO A 333 12.99 -16.99 10.71
CA PRO A 333 14.24 -17.72 10.55
C PRO A 333 14.60 -17.87 9.06
N LEU A 334 15.89 -17.75 8.73
CA LEU A 334 16.31 -17.77 7.32
C LEU A 334 16.21 -19.16 6.69
N PHE A 335 16.63 -20.21 7.41
CA PHE A 335 16.88 -21.53 6.82
C PHE A 335 16.23 -22.71 7.56
N ALA A 336 15.99 -22.63 8.87
CA ALA A 336 15.39 -23.71 9.63
C ALA A 336 14.45 -23.17 10.71
N THR A 337 13.30 -23.81 10.84
CA THR A 337 12.39 -23.62 11.98
C THR A 337 12.87 -24.47 13.15
N SER A 338 12.70 -23.97 14.36
CA SER A 338 13.22 -24.52 15.61
C SER A 338 12.22 -24.42 16.76
N THR A 339 11.18 -23.61 16.63
CA THR A 339 10.08 -23.51 17.59
C THR A 339 8.76 -23.89 16.94
N ARG A 340 7.76 -24.22 17.76
CA ARG A 340 6.39 -24.50 17.29
C ARG A 340 5.67 -23.26 16.73
N TRP A 341 6.21 -22.06 16.97
CA TRP A 341 5.64 -20.78 16.52
C TRP A 341 6.19 -20.36 15.15
N GLU A 342 7.27 -21.00 14.70
CA GLU A 342 7.87 -20.77 13.39
C GLU A 342 7.21 -21.66 12.34
N HIS A 343 6.24 -21.12 11.59
CA HIS A 343 5.52 -21.87 10.55
C HIS A 343 6.33 -22.11 9.27
N TYR A 344 7.29 -21.23 8.99
CA TYR A 344 8.11 -21.29 7.80
C TYR A 344 9.40 -20.49 7.94
N THR A 345 10.30 -20.66 6.96
CA THR A 345 11.54 -19.89 6.85
C THR A 345 11.42 -18.81 5.78
N MET A 346 12.25 -17.77 5.86
CA MET A 346 12.28 -16.63 4.95
C MET A 346 12.36 -17.05 3.47
N PHE A 347 13.10 -18.11 3.16
CA PHE A 347 13.31 -18.58 1.78
C PHE A 347 12.48 -19.81 1.41
N SER A 348 11.47 -20.15 2.22
CA SER A 348 10.57 -21.26 1.90
C SER A 348 9.50 -20.87 0.89
N TRP A 349 8.92 -21.89 0.23
CA TRP A 349 7.74 -21.70 -0.62
C TRP A 349 6.54 -21.14 0.13
N LEU A 350 6.34 -21.55 1.39
CA LEU A 350 5.23 -21.08 2.22
C LEU A 350 5.30 -19.58 2.47
N HIS A 351 6.49 -19.05 2.78
CA HIS A 351 6.68 -17.61 2.94
C HIS A 351 6.46 -16.85 1.63
N LEU A 352 6.99 -17.36 0.51
CA LEU A 352 6.76 -16.75 -0.80
C LEU A 352 5.26 -16.71 -1.15
N ARG A 353 4.52 -17.77 -0.86
CA ARG A 353 3.07 -17.82 -1.04
C ARG A 353 2.36 -16.77 -0.19
N ASP A 354 2.75 -16.59 1.08
CA ASP A 354 2.16 -15.55 1.94
C ASP A 354 2.49 -14.13 1.45
N LEU A 355 3.71 -13.90 0.95
CA LEU A 355 4.04 -12.64 0.29
C LEU A 355 3.14 -12.40 -0.92
N ILE A 356 2.89 -13.41 -1.75
CA ILE A 356 1.97 -13.32 -2.89
C ILE A 356 0.55 -13.03 -2.42
N ASN A 357 0.05 -13.76 -1.42
CA ASN A 357 -1.27 -13.53 -0.83
C ASN A 357 -1.40 -12.09 -0.31
N GLN A 358 -0.40 -11.57 0.40
CA GLN A 358 -0.40 -10.19 0.89
C GLN A 358 -0.45 -9.18 -0.27
N GLN A 359 0.32 -9.40 -1.35
CA GLN A 359 0.27 -8.51 -2.51
C GLN A 359 -1.08 -8.56 -3.23
N LEU A 360 -1.67 -9.76 -3.36
CA LEU A 360 -2.99 -9.93 -3.96
C LEU A 360 -4.10 -9.33 -3.11
N LEU A 361 -3.97 -9.36 -1.78
CA LEU A 361 -4.91 -8.71 -0.88
C LEU A 361 -4.78 -7.19 -0.92
N VAL A 362 -3.55 -6.66 -0.80
CA VAL A 362 -3.30 -5.22 -0.59
C VAL A 362 -3.22 -4.43 -1.89
N ALA A 363 -2.74 -5.03 -2.98
CA ALA A 363 -2.53 -4.36 -4.26
C ALA A 363 -3.08 -5.16 -5.46
N PRO A 364 -4.32 -5.69 -5.41
CA PRO A 364 -4.86 -6.58 -6.44
C PRO A 364 -4.85 -5.96 -7.84
N VAL A 365 -5.04 -4.64 -7.93
CA VAL A 365 -5.12 -3.89 -9.20
C VAL A 365 -3.80 -3.18 -9.54
N ILE A 366 -3.08 -2.70 -8.53
CA ILE A 366 -1.94 -1.79 -8.73
C ILE A 366 -0.71 -2.53 -9.20
N LEU A 367 -0.34 -3.63 -8.55
CA LEU A 367 0.86 -4.37 -8.94
C LEU A 367 0.79 -4.80 -10.41
N PRO A 368 -0.35 -5.36 -10.90
CA PRO A 368 -0.52 -5.62 -12.32
C PRO A 368 -0.40 -4.35 -13.15
N ALA A 369 -1.13 -3.28 -12.80
CA ALA A 369 -1.12 -2.03 -13.54
C ALA A 369 0.29 -1.43 -13.68
N LEU A 370 1.11 -1.47 -12.62
CA LEU A 370 2.49 -1.00 -12.63
C LEU A 370 3.38 -1.86 -13.51
N ILE A 371 3.24 -3.20 -13.45
CA ILE A 371 3.96 -4.11 -14.34
C ILE A 371 3.61 -3.82 -15.80
N LEU A 372 2.32 -3.63 -16.11
CA LEU A 372 1.87 -3.33 -17.47
C LEU A 372 2.40 -1.97 -17.96
N GLY A 373 2.37 -0.96 -17.09
CA GLY A 373 2.92 0.36 -17.38
C GLY A 373 4.42 0.31 -17.64
N TRP A 374 5.18 -0.39 -16.79
CA TRP A 374 6.63 -0.55 -16.93
C TRP A 374 7.00 -1.25 -18.23
N ILE A 375 6.38 -2.40 -18.54
CA ILE A 375 6.57 -3.10 -19.82
C ILE A 375 6.24 -2.19 -21.01
N GLY A 376 5.14 -1.43 -20.93
CA GLY A 376 4.76 -0.47 -21.97
C GLY A 376 5.81 0.63 -22.20
N THR A 377 6.45 1.12 -21.13
CA THR A 377 7.49 2.15 -21.23
C THR A 377 8.80 1.65 -21.83
N ILE A 378 9.26 0.45 -21.45
CA ILE A 378 10.45 -0.17 -22.05
C ILE A 378 10.25 -0.35 -23.56
N TRP A 379 9.05 -0.83 -23.95
CA TRP A 379 8.72 -1.07 -25.34
C TRP A 379 8.67 0.20 -26.19
N ARG A 380 8.15 1.31 -25.64
CA ARG A 380 8.13 2.60 -26.36
C ARG A 380 9.53 3.12 -26.64
N ARG A 381 10.47 2.95 -25.70
CA ARG A 381 11.86 3.39 -25.89
C ARG A 381 12.54 2.60 -27.00
N SER A 382 12.37 1.27 -27.04
CA SER A 382 13.00 0.44 -28.07
C SER A 382 12.51 0.74 -29.50
N HIS A 383 11.27 1.19 -29.69
CA HIS A 383 10.76 1.57 -31.02
C HIS A 383 11.27 2.93 -31.48
N LEU A 384 11.39 3.91 -30.58
CA LEU A 384 11.93 5.23 -30.91
C LEU A 384 13.42 5.17 -31.29
N ASP A 385 14.17 4.25 -30.68
CA ASP A 385 15.59 4.04 -31.01
C ASP A 385 15.78 3.35 -32.38
N LEU A 386 14.86 2.48 -32.78
CA LEU A 386 14.88 1.82 -34.10
C LEU A 386 14.54 2.79 -35.25
N ASP A 387 13.59 3.71 -35.04
CA ASP A 387 13.21 4.70 -36.05
C ASP A 387 14.28 5.80 -36.22
N SER A 388 15.02 6.13 -35.17
CA SER A 388 16.11 7.12 -35.22
C SER A 388 17.42 6.57 -35.81
N GLY A 389 17.67 5.25 -35.71
CA GLY A 389 18.85 4.60 -36.28
C GLY A 389 18.90 4.56 -37.81
N ASN A 390 17.75 4.54 -38.49
CA ASN A 390 17.68 4.50 -39.96
C ASN A 390 17.86 5.87 -40.64
N GLY A 391 17.96 6.96 -39.86
CA GLY A 391 18.15 8.32 -40.38
C GLY A 391 19.60 8.75 -40.56
N ILE A 392 20.56 8.09 -39.90
CA ILE A 392 21.97 8.53 -39.86
C ILE A 392 22.77 8.03 -41.07
N GLU A 393 22.41 6.89 -41.68
CA GLU A 393 23.14 6.37 -42.86
C GLU A 393 22.82 7.09 -44.18
N ARG A 394 21.82 7.98 -44.23
CA ARG A 394 21.51 8.77 -45.45
C ARG A 394 22.23 10.12 -45.53
N GLY A 395 22.99 10.52 -44.52
CA GLY A 395 23.63 11.84 -44.46
C GLY A 395 25.13 11.90 -44.82
N LEU A 396 25.81 10.75 -44.96
CA LEU A 396 27.28 10.71 -45.15
C LEU A 396 27.73 10.40 -46.58
N GLY A 397 26.80 10.31 -47.53
CA GLY A 397 27.09 10.08 -48.94
C GLY A 397 26.91 11.33 -49.80
N GLY A 398 27.85 12.30 -49.74
CA GLY A 398 28.00 13.26 -50.83
C GLY A 398 28.34 14.70 -50.46
N SER A 399 29.62 14.98 -50.20
CA SER A 399 30.25 16.25 -50.64
C SER A 399 31.77 16.12 -50.64
N SER A 400 32.30 15.36 -51.60
CA SER A 400 33.69 15.53 -52.05
C SER A 400 33.78 16.82 -52.89
N GLY A 401 33.79 17.96 -52.20
CA GLY A 401 34.09 19.27 -52.78
C GLY A 401 35.48 19.71 -52.33
N PHE A 402 36.49 19.32 -53.10
CA PHE A 402 37.83 19.90 -53.07
C PHE A 402 37.71 21.36 -53.53
N GLU A 403 38.03 22.35 -52.70
CA GLU A 403 38.40 23.68 -53.17
C GLU A 403 39.67 24.15 -52.45
N GLN A 404 40.74 24.24 -53.25
CA GLN A 404 42.03 24.82 -52.93
C GLN A 404 41.87 26.31 -52.68
N ILE A 405 42.45 26.87 -51.61
CA ILE A 405 42.93 28.26 -51.64
C ILE A 405 44.28 28.35 -50.93
N SER A 406 45.18 28.97 -51.69
CA SER A 406 46.54 29.47 -51.46
C SER A 406 46.70 30.55 -50.39
#